data_AF-A0A2N0NLT7-F1
#
_entry.id   AF-A0A2N0NLT7-F1
#
_cell.length_a   1.000
_cell.length_b   1.000
_cell.length_c   1.000
_cell.angle_alpha   90.00
_cell.angle_beta   90.00
_cell.angle_gamma   90.00
#
_symmetry.space_group_name_H-M   'P 1'
#
loop_
_entity.id
_entity.type
_entity.pdbx_description
1 polymer ?
#
loop_
_entity_poly.entity_id
_entity_poly.type
_entity_poly.pdbx_seq_one_letter_code
_entity_poly.pdbx_strand_id
1 'polypeptide(L)'
;MESLNDSIETEIILWVFKFQQRFRLPDIALEVLIKFLHIVLTRLDKSQFKNFPASLYLAKKMLNIFQPKMQLAVCNNCHKLYN
;
A
#
# COMPACT_ATOMS: atom_id res chain seq x y z
N MET A 1 -17.86 -7.06 -6.22
CA MET A 1 -16.52 -7.63 -6.43
C MET A 1 -15.92 -6.82 -7.56
N GLU A 2 -15.31 -5.67 -7.25
CA GLU A 2 -14.65 -4.86 -8.28
C GLU A 2 -13.52 -5.69 -8.87
N SER A 3 -13.61 -5.95 -10.16
CA SER A 3 -12.53 -6.52 -10.95
C SER A 3 -11.26 -5.75 -10.62
N LEU A 4 -10.22 -6.44 -10.16
CA LEU A 4 -8.85 -5.92 -10.26
C LEU A 4 -8.72 -5.47 -11.71
N ASN A 5 -8.71 -4.16 -11.93
CA ASN A 5 -8.58 -3.62 -13.27
C ASN A 5 -7.22 -4.15 -13.75
N ASP A 6 -7.20 -4.90 -14.86
CA ASP A 6 -6.01 -5.48 -15.48
C ASP A 6 -5.11 -4.36 -15.99
N SER A 7 -4.51 -3.64 -15.05
CA SER A 7 -3.76 -2.42 -15.27
C SER A 7 -2.32 -2.65 -14.82
N ILE A 8 -1.39 -2.10 -15.58
CA ILE A 8 0.05 -2.23 -15.34
C ILE A 8 0.39 -1.76 -13.90
N GLU A 9 -0.33 -0.79 -13.35
CA GLU A 9 -0.17 -0.35 -11.96
C GLU A 9 -0.43 -1.48 -10.96
N THR A 10 -1.54 -2.21 -11.15
CA THR A 10 -1.90 -3.35 -10.30
C THR A 10 -0.83 -4.44 -10.38
N GLU A 11 -0.32 -4.75 -11.58
CA GLU A 11 0.74 -5.74 -11.76
C GLU A 11 2.06 -5.33 -11.08
N ILE A 12 2.46 -4.07 -11.21
CA ILE A 12 3.66 -3.53 -10.53
C ILE A 12 3.50 -3.67 -9.01
N ILE A 13 2.34 -3.29 -8.46
CA ILE A 13 2.08 -3.38 -7.02
C ILE A 13 2.10 -4.85 -6.56
N LEU A 14 1.47 -5.76 -7.31
CA LEU A 14 1.51 -7.20 -7.01
C LEU A 14 2.94 -7.75 -7.01
N TRP A 15 3.76 -7.33 -7.97
CA TRP A 15 5.17 -7.71 -8.00
C TRP A 15 5.93 -7.19 -6.78
N VAL A 16 5.69 -5.93 -6.39
CA VAL A 16 6.29 -5.32 -5.20
C VAL A 16 5.94 -6.08 -3.91
N PHE A 17 4.69 -6.52 -3.74
CA PHE A 17 4.29 -7.33 -2.59
C PHE A 17 4.88 -8.76 -2.63
N LYS A 18 4.96 -9.40 -3.81
CA LYS A 18 5.66 -10.68 -3.96
C LYS A 18 7.15 -10.55 -3.62
N PHE A 19 7.78 -9.45 -4.03
CA PHE A 19 9.16 -9.12 -3.68
C PHE A 19 9.33 -8.96 -2.17
N GLN A 20 8.43 -8.23 -1.49
CA GLN A 20 8.43 -8.12 -0.03
C GLN A 20 8.39 -9.50 0.64
N GLN A 21 7.48 -10.38 0.23
CA GLN A 21 7.34 -11.73 0.81
C GLN A 21 8.58 -12.59 0.59
N ARG A 22 9.15 -12.54 -0.62
CA ARG A 22 10.33 -13.33 -0.99
C ARG A 22 11.57 -12.95 -0.15
N PHE A 23 11.75 -11.66 0.09
CA PHE A 23 12.94 -11.13 0.78
C PHE A 23 12.68 -10.71 2.23
N ARG A 24 11.46 -10.93 2.75
CA ARG A 24 11.01 -10.58 4.11
C ARG A 24 11.29 -9.11 4.45
N LEU A 25 11.02 -8.21 3.52
CA LEU A 25 11.27 -6.79 3.70
C LEU A 25 10.29 -6.18 4.73
N PRO A 26 10.76 -5.27 5.60
CA PRO A 26 9.88 -4.56 6.52
C PRO A 26 8.98 -3.58 5.76
N ASP A 27 7.80 -3.29 6.33
CA ASP A 27 6.83 -2.35 5.74
C ASP A 27 7.45 -0.95 5.47
N ILE A 28 8.43 -0.52 6.27
CA ILE A 28 9.17 0.74 6.05
C ILE A 28 9.97 0.71 4.74
N ALA A 29 10.64 -0.40 4.43
CA ALA A 29 11.36 -0.52 3.17
C ALA A 29 10.40 -0.54 1.98
N LEU A 30 9.24 -1.19 2.15
CA LEU A 30 8.21 -1.22 1.13
C LEU A 30 7.57 0.15 0.88
N GLU A 31 7.32 0.92 1.94
CA GLU A 31 6.82 2.30 1.87
C GLU A 31 7.77 3.19 1.06
N VAL A 32 9.08 3.09 1.28
CA VAL A 32 10.10 3.84 0.53
C VAL A 32 10.11 3.41 -0.94
N LEU A 33 10.05 2.10 -1.22
CA LEU A 33 10.03 1.58 -2.59
C LEU A 33 8.79 2.06 -3.36
N ILE A 34 7.61 2.02 -2.75
CA ILE A 34 6.36 2.49 -3.38
C ILE A 34 6.44 3.98 -3.71
N LYS A 35 6.95 4.81 -2.79
CA LYS A 35 7.17 6.24 -3.04
C LYS A 35 8.15 6.48 -4.18
N PHE A 36 9.22 5.72 -4.24
CA PHE A 36 10.19 5.80 -5.33
C PHE A 36 9.54 5.47 -6.68
N LEU A 37 8.80 4.35 -6.76
CA LEU A 37 8.09 3.95 -7.98
C LEU A 37 7.05 4.98 -8.39
N HIS A 38 6.28 5.55 -7.45
CA HIS A 38 5.35 6.63 -7.74
C HIS A 38 6.04 7.81 -8.45
N ILE A 39 7.16 8.29 -7.90
CA ILE A 39 7.92 9.40 -8.50
C ILE A 39 8.44 9.03 -9.90
N VAL A 40 9.04 7.85 -10.06
CA VAL A 40 9.62 7.42 -11.34
C VAL A 40 8.54 7.26 -12.40
N LEU A 41 7.46 6.53 -12.10
CA LEU A 41 6.39 6.24 -13.04
C LEU A 41 5.64 7.51 -13.45
N THR A 42 5.30 8.39 -12.49
CA THR A 42 4.64 9.66 -12.80
C THR A 42 5.54 10.61 -13.61
N ARG A 43 6.88 10.49 -13.52
CA ARG A 43 7.81 11.23 -14.40
C ARG A 43 7.88 10.65 -15.81
N LEU A 44 7.74 9.33 -15.96
CA LEU A 44 7.76 8.65 -17.26
C LEU A 44 6.48 8.93 -18.05
N ASP A 45 5.32 8.70 -17.42
CA ASP A 45 4.01 9.01 -18.00
C ASP A 45 3.04 9.44 -16.90
N LYS A 46 2.92 10.76 -16.74
CA LYS A 46 2.01 11.34 -15.76
C LYS A 46 0.55 11.01 -16.04
N SER A 47 0.16 10.83 -17.30
CA SER A 47 -1.23 10.60 -17.68
C SER A 47 -1.68 9.18 -17.32
N GLN A 48 -0.82 8.19 -17.61
CA GLN A 48 -1.03 6.80 -17.24
C GLN A 48 -0.96 6.63 -15.72
N PHE A 49 0.14 7.04 -15.09
CA PHE A 49 0.44 6.72 -13.70
C PHE A 49 -0.07 7.75 -12.68
N LYS A 50 -1.03 8.60 -13.05
CA LYS A 50 -1.61 9.63 -12.16
C LYS A 50 -2.15 9.04 -10.86
N ASN A 51 -2.69 7.82 -10.92
CA ASN A 51 -3.36 7.15 -9.81
C ASN A 51 -2.48 6.09 -9.13
N PHE A 52 -1.20 5.96 -9.51
CA PHE A 52 -0.29 5.01 -8.86
C PHE A 52 -0.13 5.39 -7.37
N PRO A 53 -0.15 4.43 -6.43
CA PRO A 53 -0.17 4.74 -5.00
C PRO A 53 1.12 5.43 -4.54
N ALA A 54 0.97 6.50 -3.75
CA ALA A 54 2.07 7.24 -3.14
C ALA A 54 2.45 6.73 -1.73
N SER A 55 1.78 5.68 -1.24
CA SER A 55 2.05 5.06 0.06
C SER A 55 1.64 3.58 0.07
N LEU A 56 2.22 2.81 0.98
CA LEU A 56 1.89 1.43 1.24
C LEU A 56 0.42 1.26 1.61
N TYR A 57 -0.16 2.20 2.37
CA TYR A 57 -1.58 2.19 2.71
C TYR A 57 -2.45 2.24 1.45
N LEU A 58 -2.17 3.17 0.52
CA LEU A 58 -2.93 3.29 -0.73
C LEU A 58 -2.74 2.06 -1.63
N ALA A 59 -1.54 1.48 -1.65
CA ALA A 59 -1.27 0.24 -2.40
C ALA A 59 -2.07 -0.95 -1.83
N LYS A 60 -2.08 -1.12 -0.50
CA LYS A 60 -2.91 -2.13 0.19
C LYS A 60 -4.40 -1.92 -0.10
N LYS A 61 -4.87 -0.67 -0.06
CA LYS A 61 -6.25 -0.30 -0.41
C LYS A 61 -6.59 -0.64 -1.86
N MET A 62 -5.68 -0.36 -2.80
CA MET A 62 -5.87 -0.65 -4.23
C MET A 62 -6.00 -2.15 -4.50
N LEU A 63 -5.29 -2.99 -3.77
CA LEU A 63 -5.43 -4.44 -3.85
C LEU A 63 -6.58 -5.01 -3.01
N ASN A 64 -7.36 -4.17 -2.34
CA ASN A 64 -8.36 -4.59 -1.34
C ASN A 64 -7.78 -5.50 -0.23
N ILE A 65 -6.47 -5.38 0.04
CA ILE A 65 -5.78 -6.08 1.12
C ILE A 65 -5.87 -5.20 2.36
N PHE A 66 -7.03 -5.21 3.01
CA PHE A 66 -7.15 -4.57 4.32
C PHE A 66 -6.60 -5.53 5.38
N GLN A 67 -5.49 -5.15 6.01
CA GLN A 67 -5.22 -5.63 7.36
C GLN A 67 -6.36 -5.10 8.25
N PRO A 68 -7.00 -5.94 9.08
CA PRO A 68 -8.04 -5.47 9.97
C PRO A 68 -7.50 -4.27 10.74
N LYS A 69 -8.24 -3.16 10.71
CA LYS A 69 -7.88 -1.97 11.50
C LYS A 69 -7.64 -2.46 12.93
N MET A 70 -6.49 -2.10 13.49
CA MET A 70 -6.22 -2.29 14.92
C MET A 70 -7.39 -1.65 15.68
N GLN A 71 -8.28 -2.48 16.22
CA GLN A 71 -9.49 -2.03 16.89
C GLN A 71 -9.07 -1.57 18.27
N LEU A 72 -8.66 -0.31 18.35
CA LEU A 72 -8.26 0.25 19.63
C LEU A 72 -9.49 0.63 20.43
N ALA A 73 -9.68 -0.01 21.58
CA ALA A 73 -10.66 0.40 22.56
C ALA A 73 -10.07 1.55 23.41
N VAL A 74 -10.77 2.69 23.44
CA VAL A 74 -10.42 3.81 24.31
C VAL A 74 -11.03 3.56 25.69
N CYS A 75 -10.19 3.46 26.71
CA CYS A 75 -10.66 3.52 28.08
C CYS A 75 -10.80 4.98 28.52
N ASN A 76 -12.03 5.48 28.61
CA ASN A 76 -12.29 6.87 29.00
C ASN A 76 -11.85 7.19 30.44
N ASN A 77 -11.81 6.18 31.32
CA ASN A 77 -11.43 6.37 32.72
C ASN A 77 -9.91 6.39 32.92
N CYS A 78 -9.17 5.67 32.08
CA CYS A 78 -7.73 5.46 32.25
C CYS A 78 -6.90 6.10 31.14
N HIS A 79 -7.55 6.78 30.19
CA HIS A 79 -6.96 7.47 29.04
C HIS A 79 -5.90 6.63 28.30
N LYS A 80 -6.11 5.31 28.27
CA LYS A 80 -5.24 4.33 27.61
C LYS A 80 -5.97 3.66 26.44
N LEU A 81 -5.20 3.37 25.41
CA LEU A 81 -5.61 2.62 24.23
C LEU A 81 -5.27 1.15 24.43
N TYR A 82 -6.26 0.28 24.29
CA TYR A 82 -6.09 -1.18 24.35
C TYR A 82 -6.32 -1.78 22.98
N ASN A 83 -5.53 -2.82 22.66
CA ASN A 83 -5.75 -3.67 21.49
C ASN A 83 -6.85 -4.70 21.73
#